data_AF-K1UUS7-F1
#
_entry.id   AF-K1UUS7-F1
#
_cell.length_a   1.000
_cell.length_b   1.000
_cell.length_c   1.000
_cell.angle_alpha   90.00
_cell.angle_beta   90.00
_cell.angle_gamma   90.00
#
_symmetry.space_group_name_H-M   'P 1'
#
loop_
_entity.id
_entity.type
_entity.pdbx_description
1 polymer ?
#
loop_
_entity_poly.entity_id
_entity_poly.type
_entity_poly.pdbx_seq_one_letter_code
_entity_poly.pdbx_strand_id
1 'polypeptide(L)' 'MVDTSKRDTENVPLAEDIDAYFEREVIPYNPHAWVDKSKTKVGYEIPFTRTFYEYKKIEPSGVIAASP' A
#
# COMPACT_ATOMS: atom_id res chain seq x y z
N MET A 1 3.13 13.19 25.08
CA MET A 1 2.45 13.22 23.77
C MET A 1 3.27 12.36 22.81
N VAL A 2 2.64 11.49 22.03
CA VAL A 2 3.36 10.58 21.12
C VAL A 2 3.92 11.39 19.95
N ASP A 3 5.19 11.14 19.60
CA ASP A 3 5.84 11.78 18.45
C ASP A 3 5.19 11.32 17.14
N THR A 4 4.54 12.26 16.45
CA THR A 4 3.79 11.95 15.24
C THR A 4 4.66 11.57 14.06
N SER A 5 5.96 11.91 14.09
CA SER A 5 6.92 11.56 13.04
C SER A 5 7.31 10.07 13.05
N LYS A 6 7.03 9.36 14.15
CA LYS A 6 7.37 7.94 14.36
C LYS A 6 6.19 6.99 14.09
N ARG A 7 5.13 7.47 13.44
CA ARG A 7 3.97 6.66 13.10
C ARG A 7 4.25 5.86 11.84
N ASP A 8 3.82 4.60 11.84
CA ASP A 8 3.87 3.73 10.67
C ASP A 8 2.50 3.09 10.43
N THR A 9 2.32 2.43 9.28
CA THR A 9 1.11 1.71 8.89
C THR A 9 1.46 0.36 8.29
N GLU A 10 0.82 -0.69 8.84
CA GLU A 10 0.94 -2.05 8.33
C GLU A 10 -0.29 -2.43 7.50
N ASN A 11 -0.07 -3.19 6.41
CA ASN A 11 -1.14 -3.79 5.62
C ASN A 11 -1.34 -5.24 6.07
N VAL A 12 -2.44 -5.49 6.78
CA VAL A 12 -2.79 -6.83 7.27
C VAL A 12 -3.74 -7.51 6.28
N PRO A 13 -3.53 -8.78 5.90
CA PRO A 13 -4.48 -9.54 5.10
C PRO A 13 -5.88 -9.53 5.72
N LEU A 14 -6.92 -9.31 4.90
CA LEU A 14 -8.29 -9.15 5.38
C LEU A 14 -8.82 -10.35 6.20
N ALA A 15 -8.32 -11.55 5.90
CA ALA A 15 -8.73 -12.79 6.57
C ALA A 15 -7.92 -13.09 7.85
N GLU A 16 -6.96 -12.26 8.20
CA GLU A 16 -6.09 -12.45 9.36
C GLU A 16 -6.51 -11.55 10.53
N ASP A 17 -6.36 -12.06 11.75
CA ASP A 17 -6.57 -11.27 12.96
C ASP A 17 -5.43 -10.25 13.15
N ILE A 18 -5.80 -9.00 13.40
CA ILE A 18 -4.82 -7.90 13.47
C ILE A 18 -3.89 -8.06 14.67
N ASP A 19 -4.37 -8.55 15.81
CA ASP A 19 -3.54 -8.71 17.01
C ASP A 19 -2.54 -9.85 16.83
N ALA A 20 -2.98 -10.97 16.24
CA ALA A 20 -2.09 -12.07 15.89
C ALA A 20 -0.98 -11.66 14.89
N TYR A 21 -1.32 -10.88 13.86
CA TYR A 21 -0.33 -10.32 12.93
C TYR A 21 0.65 -9.39 13.65
N PHE A 22 0.15 -8.50 14.51
CA PHE A 22 0.95 -7.51 15.23
C PHE A 22 1.97 -8.17 16.18
N GLU A 23 1.57 -9.19 16.91
CA GLU A 23 2.45 -9.98 17.77
C GLU A 23 3.53 -10.73 16.99
N ARG A 24 3.21 -11.21 15.78
CA ARG A 24 4.14 -11.98 14.95
C ARG A 24 5.14 -11.09 14.19
N GLU A 25 4.66 -9.99 13.62
CA GLU A 25 5.42 -9.20 12.63
C GLU A 25 5.93 -7.86 13.18
N VAL A 26 5.37 -7.31 14.26
CA VAL A 26 5.76 -5.98 14.78
C VAL A 26 6.50 -6.06 16.11
N ILE A 27 5.90 -6.71 17.11
CA ILE A 27 6.46 -6.78 18.48
C ILE A 27 7.90 -7.32 18.53
N PRO A 28 8.30 -8.34 17.74
CA PRO A 28 9.68 -8.84 17.76
C PRO A 28 10.73 -7.80 17.37
N TYR A 29 10.35 -6.81 16.56
CA TYR A 29 11.25 -5.74 16.09
C TYR A 29 11.13 -4.47 16.92
N ASN A 30 9.94 -4.20 17.48
CA ASN A 30 9.74 -3.09 18.41
C ASN A 30 8.76 -3.49 19.53
N PRO A 31 9.28 -3.96 20.69
CA PRO A 31 8.47 -4.39 21.82
C PRO A 31 7.62 -3.28 22.47
N HIS A 32 7.88 -2.02 22.14
CA HIS A 32 7.15 -0.86 22.65
C HIS A 32 6.14 -0.29 21.64
N ALA A 33 6.00 -0.94 20.47
CA ALA A 33 4.99 -0.59 19.52
C ALA A 33 3.59 -0.84 20.09
N TRP A 34 2.63 -0.05 19.63
CA TRP A 34 1.22 -0.19 20.00
C TRP A 34 0.34 0.24 18.82
N VAL A 35 -0.87 -0.32 18.75
CA VAL A 35 -1.82 -0.03 17.67
C VAL A 35 -2.89 0.94 18.15
N ASP A 36 -3.09 2.04 17.41
CA ASP A 36 -4.27 2.89 17.56
C ASP A 36 -5.43 2.30 16.76
N LYS A 37 -6.23 1.44 17.40
CA LYS A 37 -7.37 0.74 16.76
C LYS A 37 -8.42 1.68 16.18
N SER A 38 -8.51 2.93 16.66
CA SER A 38 -9.43 3.93 16.10
C SER A 38 -9.08 4.36 14.67
N LYS A 39 -7.86 4.09 14.23
CA LYS A 39 -7.34 4.44 12.90
C LYS A 39 -7.28 3.26 11.94
N THR A 40 -7.63 2.05 12.39
CA THR A 40 -7.72 0.87 11.55
C THR A 40 -8.84 1.03 10.53
N LYS A 41 -8.58 0.65 9.28
CA LYS A 41 -9.54 0.72 8.18
C LYS A 41 -9.51 -0.58 7.38
N VAL A 42 -10.68 -1.05 6.97
CA VAL A 42 -10.81 -2.11 5.97
C VAL A 42 -10.70 -1.47 4.59
N GLY A 43 -9.77 -1.96 3.76
CA GLY A 43 -9.53 -1.46 2.41
C GLY A 43 -9.37 -2.61 1.42
N TYR A 44 -9.61 -2.32 0.15
CA TYR A 44 -9.37 -3.23 -0.97
C TYR A 44 -8.50 -2.53 -2.00
N GLU A 45 -7.52 -3.23 -2.52
CA GLU A 45 -6.69 -2.74 -3.62
C GLU A 45 -7.23 -3.24 -4.95
N ILE A 46 -7.51 -2.30 -5.86
CA ILE A 46 -7.85 -2.62 -7.24
C ILE A 46 -6.62 -2.28 -8.09
N PRO A 47 -5.91 -3.28 -8.64
CA PRO A 47 -4.73 -3.02 -9.44
C PRO A 47 -5.13 -2.56 -10.84
N PHE A 48 -5.45 -1.27 -10.97
CA PHE A 48 -6.05 -0.71 -12.18
C PHE A 48 -5.27 -1.03 -13.46
N THR A 49 -3.95 -0.86 -13.43
CA THR A 49 -3.08 -1.18 -14.58
C THR A 49 -3.05 -2.66 -14.91
N ARG A 50 -3.25 -3.56 -13.95
CA ARG A 50 -3.29 -4.99 -14.25
C ARG A 50 -4.65 -5.42 -14.78
N THR A 51 -5.72 -4.85 -14.25
CA THR A 51 -7.09 -5.28 -14.54
C THR A 51 -7.70 -4.57 -15.76
N PHE A 52 -7.35 -3.31 -15.98
CA PHE A 52 -8.01 -2.44 -16.97
C PHE A 52 -7.05 -1.84 -18.00
N TYR A 53 -5.79 -2.27 -18.04
CA TYR A 53 -4.88 -1.78 -19.06
C TYR A 53 -5.25 -2.35 -20.43
N GLU A 54 -5.66 -1.46 -21.31
CA GLU A 54 -5.77 -1.71 -22.74
C GLU A 54 -4.48 -1.26 -23.40
N TYR A 55 -3.83 -2.17 -24.13
CA TYR A 55 -2.61 -1.83 -24.86
C TYR A 55 -2.92 -0.78 -25.92
N LYS A 56 -2.31 0.40 -25.76
CA LYS A 56 -2.30 1.43 -26.80
C LYS A 56 -0.99 1.31 -27.58
N LYS A 57 -1.10 1.02 -28.87
CA LYS A 57 0.05 1.02 -29.78
C LYS A 57 0.74 2.38 -29.73
N ILE A 58 2.03 2.35 -29.45
CA ILE A 58 2.88 3.55 -29.45
C ILE A 58 2.93 4.07 -30.89
N GLU A 59 2.82 5.39 -31.07
CA GLU A 59 2.94 5.98 -32.41
C GLU A 59 4.35 5.72 -32.98
N PRO A 60 4.47 5.46 -34.30
CA PRO A 60 5.77 5.31 -34.93
C PRO A 60 6.64 6.55 -34.68
N SER A 61 7.93 6.34 -34.41
CA SER A 61 8.89 7.42 -34.12
C SER A 61 8.93 8.51 -35.20
N GLY A 62 8.72 8.14 -36.48
CA GLY A 62 8.67 9.08 -37.60
C GLY A 62 7.50 10.07 -37.56
N VAL A 63 6.43 9.77 -36.80
CA VAL A 63 5.29 10.69 -36.60
C VAL A 63 5.59 11.66 -35.46
N ILE A 64 6.23 11.20 -34.38
CA ILE A 64 6.57 11.99 -33.19
C ILE A 64 7.70 13.00 -33.49
N ALA A 65 8.67 12.60 -34.32
CA ALA A 65 9.78 13.48 -34.73
C ALA A 65 9.37 14.56 -35.76
N ALA A 66 8.14 14.49 -36.29
CA ALA A 66 7.62 15.41 -37.30
C ALA A 66 6.66 16.47 -36.72
N SER A 67 6.50 16.57 -35.40
CA SER A 67 5.82 17.71 -34.78
C SER A 67 6.68 18.98 -34.92
N PRO A 68 6.17 20.05 -35.53
CA PRO A 68 6.84 21.36 -35.60
C PRO A 68 6.89 22.06 -34.25
#